data_AF-A0A1F9ZGB5-F1
#
_entry.id   AF-A0A1F9ZGB5-F1
#
_cell.length_a   1.000
_cell.length_b   1.000
_cell.length_c   1.000
_cell.angle_alpha   90.00
_cell.angle_beta   90.00
_cell.angle_gamma   90.00
#
_symmetry.space_group_name_H-M   'P 1'
#
loop_
_entity.id
_entity.type
_entity.pdbx_description
1 polymer ?
#
loop_
_entity_poly.entity_id
_entity_poly.type
_entity_poly.pdbx_seq_one_letter_code
_entity_poly.pdbx_strand_id
1 'polypeptide(L)'
;MGTWGYGILDNDVAMDIKGDFDEAIEGGQDFDAATWAVLEEMSERGMIHKQALPSLVRLLEDSSDLVVPWSAAAIREYALRGECLSEAPAALTERLQHAHKESTARVLRAIGALATKGFADPMAVGPLEKLSMSKAMSGHIGGEGEQPKHFTIGELAQVALADVRAAVGRAGRKPTD
;
A
#
# COMPACT_ATOMS: atom_id res chain seq x y z
N MET A 1 -8.40 10.97 -24.26
CA MET A 1 -9.67 10.91 -23.49
C MET A 1 -9.68 9.61 -22.72
N GLY A 2 -9.09 9.62 -21.52
CA GLY A 2 -9.14 8.48 -20.62
C GLY A 2 -10.52 8.43 -19.99
N THR A 3 -11.23 7.32 -20.18
CA THR A 3 -12.48 7.04 -19.49
C THR A 3 -12.17 6.86 -18.00
N TRP A 4 -12.35 7.93 -17.23
CA TRP A 4 -12.40 7.88 -15.78
C TRP A 4 -13.61 7.03 -15.38
N GLY A 5 -13.34 5.84 -14.83
CA GLY A 5 -14.39 4.98 -14.29
C GLY A 5 -15.14 5.72 -13.19
N TYR A 6 -16.47 5.66 -13.27
CA TYR A 6 -17.49 6.35 -12.48
C TYR A 6 -17.47 6.09 -10.94
N GLY A 7 -16.33 5.76 -10.31
CA GLY A 7 -16.27 5.37 -8.90
C GLY A 7 -15.55 6.33 -7.95
N ILE A 8 -14.54 7.07 -8.41
CA ILE A 8 -13.70 7.93 -7.56
C ILE A 8 -14.27 9.36 -7.39
N LEU A 9 -15.02 9.85 -8.39
CA LEU A 9 -15.59 11.21 -8.39
C LEU A 9 -16.71 11.43 -7.37
N ASP A 10 -17.28 10.37 -6.79
CA ASP A 10 -18.33 10.46 -5.77
C ASP A 10 -17.78 10.46 -4.32
N ASN A 11 -16.45 10.38 -4.15
CA ASN A 11 -15.81 10.42 -2.84
C ASN A 11 -14.89 11.65 -2.77
N ASP A 12 -15.46 12.78 -2.34
CA ASP A 12 -14.76 14.05 -2.15
C ASP A 12 -13.48 13.88 -1.33
N VAL A 13 -13.47 12.99 -0.34
CA VAL A 13 -12.29 12.71 0.50
C VAL A 13 -11.18 12.02 -0.30
N ALA A 14 -11.49 11.10 -1.20
CA ALA A 14 -10.47 10.45 -2.02
C ALA A 14 -9.87 11.43 -3.05
N MET A 15 -10.70 12.33 -3.59
CA MET A 15 -10.26 13.40 -4.49
C MET A 15 -9.37 14.41 -3.77
N ASP A 16 -9.72 14.79 -2.55
CA ASP A 16 -8.91 15.67 -1.70
C ASP A 16 -7.55 15.04 -1.41
N ILE A 17 -7.52 13.80 -0.91
CA ILE A 17 -6.28 13.08 -0.62
C ILE A 17 -5.38 12.99 -1.87
N LYS A 18 -5.98 12.72 -3.04
CA LYS A 18 -5.25 12.71 -4.30
C LYS A 18 -4.67 14.09 -4.62
N GLY A 19 -5.45 15.15 -4.42
CA GLY A 19 -5.00 16.54 -4.60
C GLY A 19 -3.81 16.87 -3.72
N ASP A 20 -3.87 16.52 -2.42
CA ASP A 20 -2.80 16.74 -1.45
C ASP A 20 -1.51 16.02 -1.90
N PHE A 21 -1.63 14.80 -2.45
CA PHE A 21 -0.50 14.08 -3.04
C PHE A 21 0.07 14.76 -4.29
N ASP A 22 -0.79 15.21 -5.20
CA ASP A 22 -0.35 15.90 -6.42
C ASP A 22 0.37 17.22 -6.06
N GLU A 23 -0.14 17.98 -5.09
CA GLU A 23 0.44 19.23 -4.62
C GLU A 23 1.83 19.01 -3.97
N ALA A 24 1.95 18.00 -3.09
CA ALA A 24 3.23 17.67 -2.45
C ALA A 24 4.34 17.35 -3.49
N ILE A 25 3.96 16.67 -4.57
CA ILE A 25 4.88 16.25 -5.63
C ILE A 25 5.22 17.42 -6.56
N GLU A 26 4.24 18.25 -6.91
CA GLU A 26 4.50 19.50 -7.64
C GLU A 26 5.39 20.45 -6.83
N GLY A 27 5.29 20.41 -5.50
CA GLY A 27 6.19 21.08 -4.55
C GLY A 27 7.63 20.53 -4.53
N GLY A 28 7.91 19.44 -5.27
CA GLY A 28 9.24 18.83 -5.36
C GLY A 28 9.60 17.94 -4.17
N GLN A 29 8.63 17.55 -3.33
CA GLN A 29 8.87 16.62 -2.24
C GLN A 29 9.21 15.23 -2.78
N ASP A 30 10.08 14.52 -2.07
CA ASP A 30 10.27 13.11 -2.34
C ASP A 30 9.01 12.31 -1.96
N PHE A 31 8.95 11.08 -2.45
CA PHE A 31 7.79 10.22 -2.32
C PHE A 31 7.39 9.94 -0.86
N ASP A 32 8.38 9.73 0.01
CA ASP A 32 8.13 9.39 1.41
C ASP A 32 7.70 10.65 2.18
N ALA A 33 8.33 11.79 1.91
CA ALA A 33 7.96 13.10 2.44
C ALA A 33 6.55 13.51 2.03
N ALA A 34 6.16 13.30 0.76
CA ALA A 34 4.79 13.53 0.30
C ALA A 34 3.79 12.64 1.04
N THR A 35 4.12 11.36 1.25
CA THR A 35 3.27 10.44 2.03
C THR A 35 3.09 10.92 3.46
N TRP A 36 4.15 11.39 4.12
CA TRP A 36 4.07 11.92 5.47
C TRP A 36 3.27 13.23 5.55
N ALA A 37 3.51 14.15 4.61
CA ALA A 37 2.79 15.42 4.54
C ALA A 37 1.28 15.21 4.41
N VAL A 38 0.86 14.33 3.49
CA VAL A 38 -0.56 14.02 3.29
C VAL A 38 -1.17 13.33 4.52
N LEU A 39 -0.43 12.45 5.20
CA LEU A 39 -0.90 11.82 6.44
C LEU A 39 -1.04 12.83 7.58
N GLU A 40 -0.15 13.82 7.66
CA GLU A 40 -0.21 14.91 8.64
C GLU A 40 -1.40 15.82 8.35
N GLU A 41 -1.58 16.22 7.10
CA GLU A 41 -2.70 17.03 6.65
C GLU A 41 -4.05 16.35 6.91
N MET A 42 -4.18 15.04 6.61
CA MET A 42 -5.38 14.28 6.98
C MET A 42 -5.67 14.35 8.49
N SER A 43 -4.63 14.24 9.31
CA SER A 43 -4.75 14.33 10.77
C SER A 43 -5.17 15.74 11.22
N GLU A 44 -4.60 16.79 10.63
CA GLU A 44 -4.93 18.19 10.92
C GLU A 44 -6.36 18.55 10.50
N ARG A 45 -6.81 18.01 9.35
CA ARG A 45 -8.18 18.15 8.83
C ARG A 45 -9.20 17.38 9.66
N GLY A 46 -8.77 16.68 10.71
CA GLY A 46 -9.63 15.86 11.56
C GLY A 46 -10.24 14.67 10.81
N MET A 47 -9.65 14.27 9.67
CA MET A 47 -10.03 13.06 8.97
C MET A 47 -9.63 11.87 9.84
N ILE A 48 -10.57 11.47 10.69
CA ILE A 48 -10.46 10.27 11.49
C ILE A 48 -10.26 9.07 10.56
N HIS A 49 -9.40 8.15 10.99
CA HIS A 49 -9.09 6.85 10.41
C HIS A 49 -10.25 6.12 9.73
N LYS A 50 -11.49 6.28 10.22
CA LYS A 50 -12.72 5.73 9.64
C LYS A 50 -13.09 6.30 8.25
N GLN A 51 -12.58 7.47 7.88
CA GLN A 51 -12.81 8.14 6.60
C GLN A 51 -11.58 8.09 5.70
N ALA A 52 -10.38 8.27 6.27
CA ALA A 52 -9.13 8.25 5.51
C ALA A 52 -8.81 6.87 4.93
N LEU A 53 -8.89 5.80 5.73
CA LEU A 53 -8.53 4.45 5.29
C LEU A 53 -9.40 3.92 4.14
N PRO A 54 -10.75 4.01 4.18
CA PRO A 54 -11.59 3.58 3.05
C PRO A 54 -11.31 4.37 1.76
N SER A 55 -10.99 5.66 1.88
CA SER A 55 -10.63 6.50 0.73
C SER A 55 -9.28 6.10 0.14
N LEU A 56 -8.26 5.84 0.98
CA LEU A 56 -6.97 5.31 0.54
C LEU A 56 -7.10 3.94 -0.13
N VAL A 57 -7.96 3.06 0.40
CA VAL A 57 -8.21 1.74 -0.21
C VAL A 57 -8.87 1.90 -1.58
N ARG A 58 -9.82 2.81 -1.75
CA ARG A 58 -10.41 3.13 -3.05
C ARG A 58 -9.39 3.70 -4.05
N LEU A 59 -8.45 4.51 -3.59
CA LEU A 59 -7.39 5.04 -4.45
C LEU A 59 -6.44 3.95 -4.99
N LEU A 60 -6.43 2.74 -4.40
CA LEU A 60 -5.74 1.58 -4.99
C LEU A 60 -6.42 1.06 -6.28
N GLU A 61 -7.71 1.33 -6.45
CA GLU A 61 -8.47 0.99 -7.66
C GLU A 61 -8.21 1.98 -8.80
N ASP A 62 -7.53 3.11 -8.53
CA ASP A 62 -7.19 4.10 -9.54
C ASP A 62 -6.25 3.52 -10.62
N SER A 63 -6.36 4.03 -11.84
CA SER A 63 -5.50 3.60 -12.95
C SER A 63 -4.15 4.32 -12.96
N SER A 64 -3.98 5.36 -12.16
CA SER A 64 -2.75 6.14 -12.05
C SER A 64 -1.64 5.36 -11.33
N ASP A 65 -0.53 5.17 -12.04
CA ASP A 65 0.69 4.56 -11.49
C ASP A 65 1.40 5.45 -10.47
N LEU A 66 0.93 6.68 -10.25
CA LEU A 66 1.44 7.58 -9.21
C LEU A 66 0.60 7.48 -7.92
N VAL A 67 -0.73 7.44 -8.05
CA VAL A 67 -1.66 7.45 -6.90
C VAL A 67 -1.65 6.15 -6.12
N VAL A 68 -1.56 5.02 -6.84
CA VAL A 68 -1.56 3.68 -6.25
C VAL A 68 -0.38 3.46 -5.30
N PRO A 69 0.88 3.74 -5.68
CA PRO A 69 1.98 3.56 -4.75
C PRO A 69 1.87 4.45 -3.51
N TRP A 70 1.33 5.68 -3.64
CA TRP A 70 1.15 6.59 -2.51
C TRP A 70 0.13 6.06 -1.52
N SER A 71 -1.00 5.62 -2.06
CA SER A 71 -2.08 5.02 -1.29
C SER A 71 -1.60 3.77 -0.56
N ALA A 72 -0.82 2.91 -1.23
CA ALA A 72 -0.21 1.75 -0.60
C ALA A 72 0.78 2.12 0.52
N ALA A 73 1.59 3.17 0.33
CA ALA A 73 2.51 3.66 1.35
C ALA A 73 1.76 4.25 2.57
N ALA A 74 0.72 5.04 2.35
CA ALA A 74 -0.13 5.57 3.42
C ALA A 74 -0.81 4.44 4.20
N ILE A 75 -1.38 3.43 3.52
CA ILE A 75 -1.97 2.24 4.16
C ILE A 75 -0.95 1.48 4.99
N ARG A 76 0.30 1.37 4.50
CA ARG A 76 1.40 0.78 5.28
C ARG A 76 1.62 1.53 6.59
N GLU A 77 1.68 2.86 6.56
CA GLU A 77 1.91 3.67 7.76
C GLU A 77 0.76 3.53 8.77
N TYR A 78 -0.49 3.54 8.30
CA TYR A 78 -1.63 3.23 9.17
C TYR A 78 -1.53 1.83 9.78
N ALA A 79 -1.17 0.83 8.98
CA ALA A 79 -0.97 -0.53 9.47
C ALA A 79 0.12 -0.59 10.55
N LEU A 80 1.25 0.11 10.36
CA LEU A 80 2.33 0.18 11.35
C LEU A 80 1.87 0.81 12.67
N ARG A 81 0.98 1.81 12.61
CA ARG A 81 0.31 2.43 13.77
C ARG A 81 -0.75 1.52 14.43
N GLY A 82 -1.08 0.38 13.81
CA GLY A 82 -2.05 -0.59 14.31
C GLY A 82 -3.48 -0.34 13.82
N GLU A 83 -3.66 0.56 12.86
CA GLU A 83 -4.95 0.90 12.27
C GLU A 83 -5.06 0.27 10.89
N CYS A 84 -5.98 -0.68 10.73
CA CYS A 84 -6.16 -1.44 9.50
C CYS A 84 -7.63 -1.52 9.14
N LEU A 85 -7.93 -1.41 7.84
CA LEU A 85 -9.25 -1.73 7.30
C LEU A 85 -9.30 -3.20 6.90
N SER A 86 -10.39 -3.91 7.20
CA SER A 86 -10.57 -5.32 6.81
C SER A 86 -10.53 -5.55 5.30
N GLU A 87 -10.85 -4.53 4.52
CA GLU A 87 -10.87 -4.56 3.04
C GLU A 87 -9.50 -4.24 2.43
N ALA A 88 -8.59 -3.59 3.17
CA ALA A 88 -7.28 -3.18 2.67
C ALA A 88 -6.42 -4.36 2.16
N PRO A 89 -6.34 -5.52 2.85
CA PRO A 89 -5.57 -6.66 2.35
C PRO A 89 -6.07 -7.18 1.00
N ALA A 90 -7.40 -7.27 0.81
CA ALA A 90 -7.98 -7.77 -0.43
C ALA A 90 -7.73 -6.82 -1.61
N ALA A 91 -7.91 -5.50 -1.40
CA ALA A 91 -7.66 -4.49 -2.42
C ALA A 91 -6.17 -4.45 -2.84
N LEU A 92 -5.25 -4.59 -1.88
CA LEU A 92 -3.82 -4.68 -2.18
C LEU A 92 -3.48 -5.95 -2.96
N THR A 93 -4.08 -7.10 -2.63
CA THR A 93 -3.93 -8.35 -3.38
C THR A 93 -4.41 -8.22 -4.82
N GLU A 94 -5.57 -7.62 -5.02
CA GLU A 94 -6.12 -7.36 -6.36
C GLU A 94 -5.19 -6.45 -7.14
N ARG A 95 -4.76 -5.34 -6.55
CA ARG A 95 -3.86 -4.42 -7.22
C ARG A 95 -2.51 -5.06 -7.55
N LEU A 96 -2.00 -5.95 -6.72
CA LEU A 96 -0.75 -6.67 -6.95
C LEU A 96 -0.75 -7.45 -8.29
N GLN A 97 -1.92 -7.92 -8.74
CA GLN A 97 -2.06 -8.64 -10.02
C GLN A 97 -1.94 -7.72 -11.24
N HIS A 98 -2.20 -6.42 -11.07
CA HIS A 98 -2.25 -5.41 -12.12
C HIS A 98 -1.18 -4.31 -11.97
N ALA A 99 -0.36 -4.37 -10.92
CA ALA A 99 0.59 -3.30 -10.60
C ALA A 99 1.82 -3.26 -11.52
N HIS A 100 2.19 -2.04 -11.94
CA HIS A 100 3.50 -1.76 -12.52
C HIS A 100 4.63 -1.93 -11.50
N LYS A 101 5.86 -2.20 -11.96
CA LYS A 101 7.03 -2.59 -11.13
C LYS A 101 7.27 -1.71 -9.91
N GLU A 102 7.11 -0.40 -10.07
CA GLU A 102 7.34 0.58 -9.00
C GLU A 102 6.23 0.55 -7.94
N SER A 103 4.98 0.40 -8.38
CA SER A 103 3.82 0.19 -7.51
C SER A 103 3.86 -1.17 -6.83
N THR A 104 4.33 -2.22 -7.51
CA THR A 104 4.44 -3.58 -6.97
C THR A 104 5.25 -3.59 -5.67
N ALA A 105 6.41 -2.93 -5.63
CA ALA A 105 7.27 -2.94 -4.46
C ALA A 105 6.63 -2.29 -3.22
N ARG A 106 5.88 -1.21 -3.42
CA ARG A 106 5.18 -0.50 -2.34
C ARG A 106 3.95 -1.27 -1.87
N VAL A 107 3.19 -1.87 -2.80
CA VAL A 107 2.08 -2.79 -2.49
C VAL A 107 2.59 -3.99 -1.70
N LEU A 108 3.71 -4.60 -2.10
CA LEU A 108 4.34 -5.72 -1.37
C LEU A 108 4.71 -5.34 0.07
N ARG A 109 5.30 -4.15 0.27
CA ARG A 109 5.62 -3.65 1.62
C ARG A 109 4.38 -3.39 2.46
N ALA A 110 3.31 -2.85 1.86
CA ALA A 110 2.04 -2.63 2.55
C ALA A 110 1.39 -3.95 2.98
N ILE A 111 1.38 -4.96 2.10
CA ILE A 111 0.90 -6.31 2.41
C ILE A 111 1.71 -6.93 3.55
N GLY A 112 3.04 -6.82 3.50
CA GLY A 112 3.92 -7.28 4.58
C GLY A 112 3.60 -6.61 5.91
N ALA A 113 3.49 -5.28 5.94
CA ALA A 113 3.14 -4.54 7.15
C ALA A 113 1.79 -4.95 7.73
N LEU A 114 0.75 -5.08 6.89
CA LEU A 114 -0.57 -5.57 7.32
C LEU A 114 -0.47 -6.99 7.90
N ALA A 115 0.27 -7.88 7.23
CA ALA A 115 0.45 -9.25 7.68
C ALA A 115 1.22 -9.36 9.00
N THR A 116 2.23 -8.51 9.25
CA THR A 116 2.89 -8.46 10.56
C THR A 116 1.94 -8.11 11.70
N LYS A 117 0.88 -7.35 11.40
CA LYS A 117 -0.18 -6.97 12.35
C LYS A 117 -1.31 -8.00 12.43
N GLY A 118 -1.23 -9.09 11.68
CA GLY A 118 -2.24 -10.15 11.65
C GLY A 118 -3.38 -9.92 10.66
N PHE A 119 -3.32 -8.85 9.87
CA PHE A 119 -4.28 -8.57 8.80
C PHE A 119 -3.67 -9.04 7.47
N ALA A 120 -3.95 -10.27 7.07
CA ALA A 120 -3.44 -10.82 5.82
C ALA A 120 -4.58 -11.43 5.01
N ASP A 121 -4.53 -11.21 3.69
CA ASP A 121 -5.41 -11.89 2.76
C ASP A 121 -4.77 -13.24 2.35
N PRO A 122 -5.42 -14.38 2.62
CA PRO A 122 -4.94 -15.69 2.17
C PRO A 122 -4.80 -15.78 0.65
N MET A 123 -5.60 -15.02 -0.11
CA MET A 123 -5.53 -15.00 -1.58
C MET A 123 -4.25 -14.33 -2.10
N ALA A 124 -3.55 -13.54 -1.27
CA ALA A 124 -2.27 -12.94 -1.63
C ALA A 124 -1.16 -13.96 -1.85
N VAL A 125 -1.26 -15.16 -1.26
CA VAL A 125 -0.21 -16.20 -1.29
C VAL A 125 0.16 -16.60 -2.73
N GLY A 126 -0.82 -16.85 -3.59
CA GLY A 126 -0.59 -17.28 -4.98
C GLY A 126 0.15 -16.22 -5.82
N PRO A 127 -0.35 -14.97 -5.88
CA PRO A 127 0.35 -13.86 -6.53
C PRO A 127 1.75 -13.60 -5.95
N LEU A 128 1.91 -13.67 -4.64
CA LEU A 128 3.21 -13.48 -3.96
C LEU A 128 4.21 -14.58 -4.31
N GLU A 129 3.79 -15.85 -4.37
CA GLU A 129 4.65 -16.96 -4.80
C GLU A 129 5.14 -16.75 -6.23
N LYS A 130 4.26 -16.33 -7.13
CA LYS A 130 4.63 -16.03 -8.52
C LYS A 130 5.64 -14.87 -8.60
N LEU A 131 5.43 -13.82 -7.80
CA LEU A 131 6.34 -12.68 -7.74
C LEU A 131 7.67 -13.00 -7.03
N SER A 132 7.68 -13.93 -6.08
CA SER A 132 8.89 -14.37 -5.36
C SER A 132 9.94 -15.01 -6.29
N MET A 133 9.50 -15.52 -7.45
CA MET A 133 10.36 -16.07 -8.49
C MET A 133 10.86 -15.00 -9.48
N SER A 134 10.37 -13.76 -9.37
CA SER A 134 10.74 -12.66 -10.24
C SER A 134 12.10 -12.09 -9.86
N LYS A 135 13.03 -12.07 -10.82
CA LYS A 135 14.32 -11.37 -10.70
C LYS A 135 14.24 -9.90 -11.10
N ALA A 136 13.03 -9.36 -11.26
CA ALA A 136 12.86 -7.96 -11.58
C ALA A 136 13.42 -7.11 -10.43
N MET A 137 14.33 -6.20 -10.76
CA MET A 137 14.80 -5.19 -9.82
C MET A 137 13.62 -4.29 -9.46
N SER A 138 13.39 -4.07 -8.17
CA SER A 138 12.57 -2.96 -7.73
C SER A 138 13.37 -1.68 -7.94
N GLY A 139 12.70 -0.60 -8.37
CA GLY A 139 13.31 0.72 -8.51
C GLY A 139 13.88 1.25 -7.19
N HIS A 140 14.63 2.34 -7.28
CA HIS A 140 15.30 3.00 -6.16
C HIS A 140 14.29 3.31 -5.03
N ILE A 141 14.53 2.81 -3.83
CA ILE A 141 13.89 3.34 -2.61
C ILE A 141 15.03 3.66 -1.65
N GLY A 142 15.50 4.90 -1.71
CA GLY A 142 16.47 5.45 -0.77
C GLY A 142 16.06 6.90 -0.51
N GLY A 143 15.65 7.19 0.72
CA GLY A 143 15.68 8.55 1.23
C GLY A 143 17.13 9.01 1.34
N GLU A 144 17.36 10.31 1.18
CA GLU A 144 18.70 10.90 1.20
C GLU A 144 19.47 10.48 2.48
N GLY A 145 20.53 9.68 2.32
CA GLY A 145 21.50 9.39 3.39
C GLY A 145 21.83 7.91 3.65
N GLU A 146 21.06 6.95 3.16
CA GLU A 146 21.36 5.52 3.32
C GLU A 146 21.77 4.86 2.00
N GLN A 147 22.81 4.01 2.04
CA GLN A 147 23.29 3.31 0.84
C GLN A 147 22.13 2.59 0.15
N PRO A 148 21.96 2.73 -1.18
CA PRO A 148 20.84 2.15 -1.89
C PRO A 148 20.93 0.62 -1.82
N LYS A 149 20.16 0.02 -0.92
CA LYS A 149 19.98 -1.42 -0.89
C LYS A 149 19.07 -1.78 -2.04
N HIS A 150 19.66 -2.31 -3.11
CA HIS A 150 18.91 -2.88 -4.21
C HIS A 150 18.16 -4.11 -3.71
N PHE A 151 16.84 -4.02 -3.65
CA PHE A 151 15.98 -5.18 -3.41
C PHE A 151 15.34 -5.59 -4.73
N THR A 152 15.31 -6.89 -4.99
CA THR A 152 14.50 -7.44 -6.07
C THR A 152 13.04 -7.50 -5.62
N ILE A 153 12.12 -7.40 -6.59
CA ILE A 153 10.69 -7.65 -6.35
C ILE A 153 10.50 -9.06 -5.78
N GLY A 154 11.33 -10.02 -6.20
CA GLY A 154 11.36 -11.37 -5.64
C GLY A 154 11.67 -11.40 -4.14
N GLU A 155 12.71 -10.71 -3.68
CA GLU A 155 13.06 -10.63 -2.26
C GLU A 155 11.96 -9.97 -1.43
N LEU A 156 11.39 -8.86 -1.92
CA LEU A 156 10.27 -8.20 -1.24
C LEU A 156 9.04 -9.10 -1.17
N ALA A 157 8.76 -9.84 -2.25
CA ALA A 157 7.65 -10.80 -2.28
C ALA A 157 7.89 -11.99 -1.36
N GLN A 158 9.14 -12.46 -1.19
CA GLN A 158 9.47 -13.52 -0.23
C GLN A 158 9.22 -13.09 1.21
N VAL A 159 9.62 -11.86 1.57
CA VAL A 159 9.37 -11.29 2.91
C VAL A 159 7.86 -11.18 3.15
N ALA A 160 7.13 -10.54 2.22
CA ALA A 160 5.68 -10.40 2.34
C ALA A 160 4.97 -11.76 2.39
N LEU A 161 5.41 -12.75 1.61
CA LEU A 161 4.88 -14.11 1.63
C LEU A 161 5.09 -14.79 2.99
N ALA A 162 6.28 -14.64 3.60
CA ALA A 162 6.56 -15.18 4.92
C ALA A 162 5.65 -14.56 5.98
N ASP A 163 5.47 -13.24 5.94
CA ASP A 163 4.60 -12.52 6.88
C ASP A 163 3.12 -12.92 6.69
N VAL A 164 2.64 -13.00 5.45
CA VAL A 164 1.27 -13.44 5.12
C VAL A 164 1.04 -14.87 5.60
N ARG A 165 1.97 -15.80 5.32
CA ARG A 165 1.86 -17.19 5.80
C ARG A 165 1.88 -17.27 7.32
N ALA A 166 2.70 -16.46 7.99
CA ALA A 166 2.73 -16.38 9.44
C ALA A 166 1.41 -15.83 10.00
N ALA A 167 0.83 -14.82 9.38
CA ALA A 167 -0.46 -14.26 9.75
C ALA A 167 -1.62 -15.27 9.57
N VAL A 168 -1.69 -15.93 8.41
CA VAL A 168 -2.70 -16.96 8.12
C VAL A 168 -2.54 -18.17 9.06
N GLY A 169 -1.30 -18.59 9.34
CA GLY A 169 -1.00 -19.67 10.28
C GLY A 169 -1.34 -19.32 11.74
N ARG A 170 -1.29 -18.04 12.12
CA ARG A 170 -1.77 -17.54 13.42
C ARG A 170 -3.30 -17.51 13.48
N ALA A 171 -3.98 -17.12 12.41
CA ALA A 171 -5.45 -17.13 12.33
C ALA A 171 -6.05 -18.55 12.41
N GLY A 172 -5.32 -19.58 11.94
CA GLY A 172 -5.73 -20.99 12.05
C GLY A 172 -5.57 -21.60 13.45
N ARG A 173 -4.78 -20.99 14.34
CA ARG A 173 -4.74 -21.36 15.76
C ARG A 173 -5.82 -20.57 16.51
N LYS A 174 -7.06 -21.06 16.48
CA LYS A 174 -8.04 -20.64 17.50
C LYS A 174 -7.40 -20.85 18.89
N PRO A 175 -7.47 -19.88 19.80
CA PRO A 175 -7.20 -20.17 21.20
C PRO A 175 -8.20 -21.24 21.63
N THR A 176 -7.69 -22.44 21.92
CA THR A 176 -8.41 -23.41 22.73
C THR A 176 -8.46 -22.83 24.13
N ASP A 177 -9.60 -22.23 24.47
CA ASP A 177 -10.08 -22.15 25.85
C ASP A 177 -11.44 -22.87 25.89
#